data_AF-A0A8J9SW80-F1
#
_entry.id   AF-A0A8J9SW80-F1
#
_cell.length_a   1.000
_cell.length_b   1.000
_cell.length_c   1.000
_cell.angle_alpha   90.00
_cell.angle_beta   90.00
_cell.angle_gamma   90.00
#
_symmetry.space_group_name_H-M   'P 1'
#
loop_
_entity.id
_entity.type
_entity.pdbx_description
1 polymer ?
#
loop_
_entity_poly.entity_id
_entity_poly.type
_entity_poly.pdbx_seq_one_letter_code
_entity_poly.pdbx_strand_id
1 'polypeptide(L)'
;MGSTLADHHQALREQLAEQREALAELDELLQSSKDDSGEIQQVRDQLYEAVQELEGTLAITDTATEVPGRPEDRGDDSVHAGLGFRDADRAAMSGSEYEDDEVEDGNELDEDVAEALGAERPSRASLAMMADAEAIAQAVQAGPQTDTIHFANWEAHTRGVGSKLMAAMGYRKGAGLGRHKEGNAAPIEVQMLRKGAGLGLAEGQPKKRIRGGERSRRKKLVDAAKAAREAGRDAQTQLEIQTGQPGLFAFINSRLTNAAEHSAEAAASSMGRSQNVESNGKKSKAEPRQVDRKALAAQQDEVAAVRDKLTRLQQMAVRNANDRVISAQVKQKIEAVKRELAGAEAMSQHAHKAVHAKEKERKWLKF
;
A
#
# COMPACT_ATOMS: atom_id res chain seq x y z
N MET A 1 34.04 27.93 -12.19
CA MET A 1 33.92 27.42 -10.80
C MET A 1 34.10 25.90 -10.69
N GLY A 2 34.55 25.18 -11.74
CA GLY A 2 34.75 23.72 -11.68
C GLY A 2 36.12 23.27 -11.14
N SER A 3 37.18 24.08 -11.29
CA SER A 3 38.54 23.73 -10.84
C SER A 3 38.62 23.58 -9.32
N THR A 4 38.08 24.55 -8.58
CA THR A 4 38.21 24.61 -7.12
C THR A 4 37.56 23.43 -6.38
N LEU A 5 36.52 22.82 -6.97
CA LEU A 5 35.83 21.68 -6.35
C LEU A 5 36.62 20.38 -6.57
N ALA A 6 37.21 20.20 -7.75
CA ALA A 6 38.08 19.07 -8.06
C ALA A 6 39.39 19.13 -7.26
N ASP A 7 39.97 20.32 -7.11
CA ASP A 7 41.16 20.55 -6.31
C ASP A 7 40.90 20.24 -4.82
N HIS A 8 39.72 20.64 -4.30
CA HIS A 8 39.31 20.32 -2.93
C HIS A 8 39.06 18.82 -2.72
N HIS A 9 38.46 18.15 -3.71
CA HIS A 9 38.22 16.71 -3.67
C HIS A 9 39.52 15.90 -3.68
N GLN A 10 40.51 16.34 -4.46
CA GLN A 10 41.84 15.73 -4.46
C GLN A 10 42.55 15.93 -3.13
N ALA A 11 42.46 17.13 -2.54
CA ALA A 11 43.02 17.41 -1.22
C ALA A 11 42.41 16.50 -0.12
N LEU A 12 41.10 16.22 -0.17
CA LEU A 12 40.46 15.29 0.77
C LEU A 12 40.98 13.85 0.62
N ARG A 13 41.29 13.40 -0.61
CA ARG A 13 41.88 12.08 -0.85
C ARG A 13 43.31 11.97 -0.34
N GLU A 14 44.10 13.02 -0.50
CA GLU A 14 45.46 13.08 0.04
C GLU A 14 45.45 13.08 1.57
N GLN A 15 44.56 13.86 2.20
CA GLN A 15 44.36 13.84 3.65
C GLN A 15 43.95 12.45 4.16
N LEU A 16 43.04 11.78 3.46
CA LEU A 16 42.61 10.43 3.83
C LEU A 16 43.76 9.41 3.73
N ALA A 17 44.61 9.52 2.71
CA ALA A 17 45.78 8.66 2.56
C ALA A 17 46.79 8.84 3.71
N GLU A 18 47.08 10.09 4.09
CA GLU A 18 47.96 10.42 5.21
C GLU A 18 47.42 9.88 6.55
N GLN A 19 46.12 10.00 6.80
CA GLN A 19 45.49 9.45 8.01
C GLN A 19 45.52 7.91 8.03
N ARG A 20 45.39 7.23 6.88
CA ARG A 20 45.52 5.77 6.81
C ARG A 20 46.95 5.29 7.05
N GLU A 21 47.95 6.05 6.63
CA GLU A 21 49.35 5.76 6.93
C GLU A 21 49.64 5.93 8.43
N ALA A 22 49.14 7.01 9.05
CA ALA A 22 49.24 7.20 10.50
C ALA A 22 48.55 6.09 11.31
N LEU A 23 47.41 5.54 10.84
CA LEU A 23 46.80 4.35 11.46
C LEU A 23 47.71 3.12 11.39
N ALA A 24 48.39 2.91 10.26
CA ALA A 24 49.28 1.77 10.08
C ALA A 24 50.51 1.87 11.01
N GLU A 25 51.06 3.07 11.19
CA GLU A 25 52.16 3.31 12.14
C GLU A 25 51.72 3.07 13.60
N LEU A 26 50.51 3.49 13.98
CA LEU A 26 49.97 3.22 15.32
C LEU A 26 49.71 1.72 15.56
N ASP A 27 49.28 0.99 14.54
CA ASP A 27 49.10 -0.46 14.60
C ASP A 27 50.43 -1.21 14.73
N GLU A 28 51.52 -0.68 14.14
CA GLU A 28 52.88 -1.21 14.32
C GLU A 28 53.45 -0.88 15.72
N LEU A 29 53.16 0.31 16.24
CA LEU A 29 53.54 0.70 17.61
C LEU A 29 52.83 -0.12 18.69
N LEU A 30 51.53 -0.44 18.49
CA LEU A 30 50.79 -1.35 19.38
C LEU A 30 51.35 -2.79 19.37
N GLN A 31 51.97 -3.22 18.27
CA GLN A 31 52.60 -4.53 18.18
C GLN A 31 53.98 -4.57 18.86
N SER A 32 54.67 -3.43 18.95
CA SER A 32 56.04 -3.34 19.49
C SER A 32 56.13 -2.88 20.96
N SER A 33 55.17 -2.09 21.46
CA SER A 33 55.13 -1.60 22.84
C SER A 33 53.94 -2.16 23.63
N LYS A 34 54.24 -2.85 24.74
CA LYS A 34 53.22 -3.48 25.60
C LYS A 34 52.76 -2.58 26.75
N ASP A 35 53.56 -1.56 27.09
CA ASP A 35 53.40 -0.78 28.32
C ASP A 35 52.57 0.51 28.12
N ASP A 36 52.53 1.09 26.92
CA ASP A 36 51.78 2.32 26.58
C ASP A 36 50.50 2.07 25.74
N SER A 37 50.05 0.81 25.70
CA SER A 37 48.96 0.36 24.81
C SER A 37 47.63 1.10 24.99
N GLY A 38 47.36 1.65 26.18
CA GLY A 38 46.11 2.37 26.46
C GLY A 38 45.99 3.72 25.75
N GLU A 39 47.04 4.54 25.79
CA GLU A 39 47.06 5.86 25.14
C GLU A 39 47.13 5.71 23.61
N ILE A 40 47.94 4.76 23.13
CA ILE A 40 48.07 4.47 21.69
C ILE A 40 46.75 3.94 21.13
N GLN A 41 46.03 3.08 21.87
CA GLN A 41 44.72 2.60 21.45
C GLN A 41 43.67 3.73 21.41
N GLN A 42 43.70 4.66 22.37
CA GLN A 42 42.79 5.81 22.37
C GLN A 42 43.03 6.74 21.16
N VAL A 43 44.30 7.00 20.82
CA VAL A 43 44.64 7.81 19.63
C VAL A 43 44.26 7.07 18.34
N ARG A 44 44.49 5.75 18.27
CA ARG A 44 44.07 4.90 17.15
C ARG A 44 42.56 4.96 16.93
N ASP A 45 41.77 4.82 17.98
CA ASP A 45 40.30 4.83 17.90
C ASP A 45 39.79 6.20 17.41
N GLN A 46 40.36 7.30 17.90
CA GLN A 46 40.04 8.66 17.43
C GLN A 46 40.38 8.86 15.95
N LEU A 47 41.53 8.33 15.52
CA LEU A 47 41.99 8.49 14.14
C LEU A 47 41.18 7.59 13.18
N TYR A 48 40.67 6.45 13.66
CA TYR A 48 39.75 5.59 12.92
C TYR A 48 38.39 6.27 12.69
N GLU A 49 37.87 6.97 13.70
CA GLU A 49 36.63 7.76 13.57
C GLU A 49 36.81 8.91 12.56
N ALA A 50 37.94 9.63 12.62
CA ALA A 50 38.25 10.69 11.66
C ALA A 50 38.35 10.20 10.20
N VAL A 51 38.92 9.01 9.97
CA VAL A 51 38.97 8.39 8.64
C VAL A 51 37.57 8.03 8.13
N GLN A 52 36.68 7.51 8.98
CA GLN A 52 35.30 7.20 8.60
C GLN A 52 34.52 8.46 8.20
N GLU A 53 34.72 9.57 8.92
CA GLU A 53 34.10 10.85 8.58
C GLU A 53 34.60 11.36 7.21
N LEU A 54 35.92 11.32 6.95
CA LEU A 54 36.48 11.73 5.66
C LEU A 54 35.98 10.85 4.51
N GLU A 55 35.93 9.53 4.68
CA GLU A 55 35.35 8.61 3.70
C GLU A 55 33.88 8.92 3.40
N GLY A 56 33.09 9.24 4.43
CA GLY A 56 31.71 9.66 4.29
C GLY A 56 31.56 10.96 3.48
N THR A 57 32.43 11.95 3.72
CA THR A 57 32.41 13.20 2.96
C THR A 57 32.80 13.00 1.49
N LEU A 58 33.78 12.13 1.23
CA LEU A 58 34.24 11.81 -0.12
C LEU A 58 33.16 11.08 -0.95
N ALA A 59 32.42 10.16 -0.32
CA ALA A 59 31.31 9.46 -0.98
C ALA A 59 30.21 10.44 -1.43
N ILE A 60 29.94 11.50 -0.64
CA ILE A 60 28.96 12.52 -1.01
C ILE A 60 29.46 13.37 -2.18
N THR A 61 30.74 13.75 -2.21
CA THR A 61 31.32 14.52 -3.31
C THR A 61 31.40 13.74 -4.61
N ASP A 62 31.75 12.45 -4.56
CA ASP A 62 31.82 11.60 -5.76
C ASP A 62 30.44 11.47 -6.45
N THR A 63 29.35 11.37 -5.66
CA THR A 63 27.97 11.34 -6.19
C THR A 63 27.49 12.66 -6.81
N ALA A 64 28.15 13.79 -6.52
CA ALA A 64 27.79 15.10 -7.05
C ALA A 64 28.44 15.40 -8.41
N THR A 65 29.52 14.68 -8.77
CA THR A 65 30.29 14.90 -10.02
C THR A 65 29.87 14.02 -11.20
N GLU A 66 29.05 12.98 -10.99
CA GLU A 66 28.48 12.20 -12.10
C GLU A 66 27.29 12.95 -12.75
N VAL A 67 27.59 13.78 -13.74
CA VAL A 67 26.59 14.29 -14.70
C VAL A 67 26.39 13.23 -15.80
N PRO A 68 25.23 12.54 -15.88
CA PRO A 68 24.96 11.63 -16.98
C PRO A 68 24.82 12.43 -18.29
N GLY A 69 25.54 11.97 -19.31
CA GLY A 69 25.63 12.58 -20.63
C GLY A 69 24.27 12.90 -21.25
N ARG A 70 24.13 14.14 -21.69
CA ARG A 70 23.04 14.66 -22.52
C ARG A 70 23.25 14.17 -23.96
N PRO A 71 22.34 13.41 -24.58
CA PRO A 71 22.39 13.19 -26.01
C PRO A 71 21.98 14.47 -26.75
N GLU A 72 22.74 14.79 -27.79
CA GLU A 72 22.55 15.96 -28.65
C GLU A 72 21.18 15.93 -29.34
N ASP A 73 20.53 17.10 -29.30
CA ASP A 73 19.29 17.43 -29.97
C ASP A 73 19.55 17.54 -31.48
N ARG A 74 19.27 16.46 -32.23
CA ARG A 74 19.10 16.55 -33.69
C ARG A 74 17.62 16.75 -33.96
N GLY A 75 17.30 17.93 -34.46
CA GLY A 75 15.98 18.26 -34.97
C GLY A 75 15.58 17.32 -36.10
N ASP A 76 14.33 16.87 -36.04
CA ASP A 76 13.59 16.47 -37.22
C ASP A 76 12.18 17.09 -37.11
N ASP A 77 11.95 18.05 -38.00
CA ASP A 77 10.63 18.63 -38.25
C ASP A 77 9.84 17.62 -39.08
N SER A 78 8.95 16.86 -38.44
CA SER A 78 7.89 16.16 -39.18
C SER A 78 6.52 16.44 -38.55
N VAL A 79 5.82 17.36 -39.21
CA VAL A 79 4.35 17.46 -39.23
C VAL A 79 3.69 16.08 -39.34
N HIS A 80 2.65 15.83 -38.54
CA HIS A 80 1.30 15.43 -38.99
C HIS A 80 0.51 14.62 -37.93
N ALA A 81 -0.79 14.95 -37.86
CA ALA A 81 -1.91 14.20 -37.29
C ALA A 81 -1.99 13.99 -35.77
N GLY A 82 -2.70 14.92 -35.12
CA GLY A 82 -3.39 14.66 -33.87
C GLY A 82 -4.50 13.61 -34.06
N LEU A 83 -4.50 12.59 -33.20
CA LEU A 83 -5.58 11.62 -33.08
C LEU A 83 -6.26 11.84 -31.72
N GLY A 84 -7.32 12.64 -31.74
CA GLY A 84 -8.21 12.80 -30.61
C GLY A 84 -9.04 11.55 -30.39
N PHE A 85 -8.99 10.99 -29.20
CA PHE A 85 -9.96 9.99 -28.75
C PHE A 85 -10.93 10.66 -27.78
N ARG A 86 -12.11 10.97 -28.30
CA ARG A 86 -13.31 11.28 -27.51
C ARG A 86 -13.97 9.97 -27.14
N ASP A 87 -14.46 9.92 -25.90
CA ASP A 87 -15.30 8.87 -25.34
C ASP A 87 -16.43 8.44 -26.30
N ALA A 88 -16.62 7.12 -26.43
CA ALA A 88 -17.85 6.54 -26.93
C ALA A 88 -18.18 5.27 -26.14
N ASP A 89 -19.34 5.35 -25.49
CA ASP A 89 -20.05 4.26 -24.81
C ASP A 89 -20.33 3.06 -25.72
N ARG A 90 -20.28 1.87 -25.09
CA ARG A 90 -21.21 0.73 -25.25
C ARG A 90 -21.24 -0.06 -26.58
N ALA A 91 -20.69 -1.28 -26.53
CA ALA A 91 -21.36 -2.48 -27.04
C ALA A 91 -20.79 -3.75 -26.36
N ALA A 92 -21.69 -4.63 -25.92
CA ALA A 92 -21.41 -5.94 -25.37
C ALA A 92 -21.57 -7.02 -26.44
N MET A 93 -20.66 -7.99 -26.51
CA MET A 93 -20.80 -9.42 -26.93
C MET A 93 -19.41 -10.06 -26.66
N SER A 94 -19.25 -10.99 -25.71
CA SER A 94 -19.53 -12.44 -25.81
C SER A 94 -18.77 -13.14 -26.94
N GLY A 95 -17.83 -14.03 -26.57
CA GLY A 95 -17.25 -15.02 -27.49
C GLY A 95 -15.76 -15.29 -27.23
N SER A 96 -15.47 -16.20 -26.31
CA SER A 96 -14.15 -16.82 -26.13
C SER A 96 -13.89 -17.84 -27.22
N GLU A 97 -12.76 -17.77 -27.89
CA GLU A 97 -12.19 -18.88 -28.64
C GLU A 97 -10.69 -18.92 -28.33
N TYR A 98 -10.28 -20.03 -27.72
CA TYR A 98 -8.90 -20.36 -27.41
C TYR A 98 -8.37 -21.11 -28.65
N GLU A 99 -7.35 -20.57 -29.31
CA GLU A 99 -6.53 -21.35 -30.25
C GLU A 99 -5.40 -22.01 -29.45
N ASP A 100 -5.34 -23.33 -29.60
CA ASP A 100 -4.43 -24.29 -29.01
C ASP A 100 -3.37 -24.59 -30.07
N ASP A 101 -2.13 -24.10 -29.88
CA ASP A 101 -1.01 -24.42 -30.76
C ASP A 101 -0.26 -25.64 -30.19
N GLU A 102 -0.66 -26.84 -30.64
CA GLU A 102 0.14 -28.06 -30.52
C GLU A 102 1.33 -27.99 -31.47
N VAL A 103 2.56 -28.05 -30.92
CA VAL A 103 3.79 -28.24 -31.70
C VAL A 103 4.09 -29.74 -31.84
N GLU A 104 3.87 -30.25 -33.05
CA GLU A 104 4.22 -31.60 -33.50
C GLU A 104 5.71 -31.63 -33.87
N ASP A 105 6.55 -32.26 -33.04
CA ASP A 105 7.97 -32.52 -33.36
C ASP A 105 8.08 -33.87 -34.07
N GLY A 106 8.21 -33.80 -35.40
CA GLY A 106 8.37 -34.94 -36.29
C GLY A 106 9.75 -35.57 -36.14
N ASN A 107 9.78 -36.75 -35.52
CA ASN A 107 10.97 -37.58 -35.43
C ASN A 107 11.16 -38.37 -36.76
N GLU A 108 11.81 -37.75 -37.75
CA GLU A 108 12.25 -38.43 -38.96
C GLU A 108 13.45 -39.33 -38.67
N LEU A 109 13.27 -40.61 -38.98
CA LEU A 109 14.26 -41.68 -38.93
C LEU A 109 15.11 -41.64 -40.21
N ASP A 110 16.40 -41.32 -40.08
CA ASP A 110 17.38 -41.62 -41.12
C ASP A 110 18.27 -42.80 -40.67
N GLU A 111 18.02 -43.96 -41.27
CA GLU A 111 18.97 -45.06 -41.38
C GLU A 111 19.95 -44.74 -42.51
N ASP A 112 21.27 -44.77 -42.25
CA ASP A 112 22.26 -45.33 -43.20
C ASP A 112 23.66 -45.54 -42.55
N VAL A 113 23.96 -46.83 -42.36
CA VAL A 113 25.22 -47.57 -42.55
C VAL A 113 26.59 -46.85 -42.50
N ALA A 114 27.43 -47.20 -41.50
CA ALA A 114 28.88 -47.33 -41.68
C ALA A 114 29.50 -48.29 -40.63
N GLU A 115 29.96 -49.43 -41.13
CA GLU A 115 30.73 -50.45 -40.42
C GLU A 115 32.22 -50.03 -40.33
N ALA A 116 32.83 -50.21 -39.16
CA ALA A 116 34.21 -50.70 -38.92
C ALA A 116 35.01 -49.95 -37.81
N LEU A 117 35.55 -50.78 -36.89
CA LEU A 117 36.68 -50.58 -35.97
C LEU A 117 36.40 -49.96 -34.59
N GLY A 118 35.90 -50.81 -33.68
CA GLY A 118 36.69 -51.24 -32.51
C GLY A 118 37.36 -50.18 -31.62
N ALA A 119 36.58 -49.26 -31.06
CA ALA A 119 36.84 -48.66 -29.76
C ALA A 119 35.52 -48.05 -29.26
N GLU A 120 34.92 -48.67 -28.25
CA GLU A 120 33.79 -48.12 -27.49
C GLU A 120 34.22 -46.78 -26.87
N ARG A 121 34.09 -45.68 -27.63
CA ARG A 121 34.14 -44.35 -27.06
C ARG A 121 32.84 -44.20 -26.28
N PRO A 122 32.90 -44.04 -24.94
CA PRO A 122 31.68 -43.83 -24.16
C PRO A 122 30.94 -42.65 -24.76
N SER A 123 29.67 -42.89 -25.11
CA SER A 123 28.75 -41.84 -25.56
C SER A 123 28.83 -40.66 -24.58
N ARG A 124 28.64 -39.44 -25.08
CA ARG A 124 28.69 -38.22 -24.23
C ARG A 124 27.72 -38.30 -23.04
N ALA A 125 26.64 -39.08 -23.17
CA ALA A 125 25.73 -39.45 -22.09
C ALA A 125 26.36 -40.41 -21.06
N SER A 126 27.07 -41.45 -21.48
CA SER A 126 27.78 -42.36 -20.56
C SER A 126 28.96 -41.70 -19.84
N LEU A 127 29.68 -40.78 -20.48
CA LEU A 127 30.73 -40.00 -19.81
C LEU A 127 30.14 -38.99 -18.81
N ALA A 128 28.97 -38.41 -19.12
CA ALA A 128 28.23 -37.59 -18.16
C ALA A 128 27.75 -38.41 -16.95
N MET A 129 27.27 -39.64 -17.16
CA MET A 129 26.87 -40.55 -16.08
C MET A 129 28.06 -41.01 -15.21
N MET A 130 29.25 -41.19 -15.79
CA MET A 130 30.46 -41.57 -15.04
C MET A 130 30.95 -40.43 -14.13
N ALA A 131 30.87 -39.18 -14.59
CA ALA A 131 31.16 -37.99 -13.78
C ALA A 131 30.10 -37.77 -12.68
N ASP A 132 28.85 -38.16 -12.93
CA ASP A 132 27.78 -38.16 -11.93
C ASP A 132 27.97 -39.26 -10.89
N ALA A 133 28.44 -40.45 -11.29
CA ALA A 133 28.71 -41.55 -10.38
C ALA A 133 29.77 -41.20 -9.32
N GLU A 134 30.80 -40.44 -9.69
CA GLU A 134 31.83 -39.99 -8.75
C GLU A 134 31.30 -38.93 -7.79
N ALA A 135 30.52 -37.96 -8.28
CA ALA A 135 29.87 -36.96 -7.41
C ALA A 135 28.83 -37.58 -6.47
N ILE A 136 28.07 -38.59 -6.95
CA ILE A 136 27.14 -39.38 -6.15
C ILE A 136 27.90 -40.20 -5.10
N ALA A 137 29.02 -40.83 -5.47
CA ALA A 137 29.86 -41.58 -4.53
C ALA A 137 30.46 -40.69 -3.42
N GLN A 138 30.89 -39.47 -3.77
CA GLN A 138 31.37 -38.48 -2.79
C GLN A 138 30.25 -37.97 -1.87
N ALA A 139 29.04 -37.78 -2.39
CA ALA A 139 27.86 -37.42 -1.59
C ALA A 139 27.43 -38.54 -0.63
N VAL A 140 27.55 -39.81 -1.07
CA VAL A 140 27.29 -40.99 -0.24
C VAL A 140 28.37 -41.16 0.83
N GLN A 141 29.65 -40.86 0.54
CA GLN A 141 30.75 -40.86 1.51
C GLN A 141 30.63 -39.76 2.58
N ALA A 142 30.06 -38.60 2.24
CA ALA A 142 29.91 -37.48 3.18
C ALA A 142 28.86 -37.74 4.29
N GLY A 143 28.05 -38.80 4.16
CA GLY A 143 27.01 -39.18 5.12
C GLY A 143 25.85 -38.17 5.21
N PRO A 144 24.70 -38.54 5.81
CA PRO A 144 23.63 -37.59 6.08
C PRO A 144 24.16 -36.52 7.03
N GLN A 145 24.15 -35.25 6.59
CA GLN A 145 24.52 -34.12 7.44
C GLN A 145 23.54 -34.08 8.63
N THR A 146 23.99 -34.46 9.83
CA THR A 146 23.14 -34.51 11.04
C THR A 146 22.98 -33.16 11.72
N ASP A 147 23.80 -32.17 11.32
CA ASP A 147 23.78 -30.85 11.90
C ASP A 147 22.62 -30.05 11.27
N THR A 148 21.43 -30.22 11.87
CA THR A 148 20.21 -29.51 11.51
C THR A 148 20.30 -28.04 11.92
N ILE A 149 21.16 -27.28 11.26
CA ILE A 149 21.14 -25.82 11.31
C ILE A 149 20.04 -25.40 10.35
N HIS A 150 18.96 -24.81 10.86
CA HIS A 150 17.89 -24.24 10.03
C HIS A 150 18.50 -23.49 8.82
N PHE A 151 18.12 -23.92 7.62
CA PHE A 151 18.73 -23.40 6.39
C PHE A 151 18.17 -22.02 6.03
N ALA A 152 16.94 -21.73 6.46
CA ALA A 152 16.28 -20.47 6.22
C ALA A 152 15.56 -19.95 7.47
N ASN A 153 15.43 -18.64 7.60
CA ASN A 153 14.85 -17.98 8.79
C ASN A 153 13.38 -18.37 9.04
N TRP A 154 12.61 -18.69 8.00
CA TRP A 154 11.22 -19.14 8.14
C TRP A 154 11.13 -20.50 8.85
N GLU A 155 12.19 -21.31 8.83
CA GLU A 155 12.23 -22.58 9.54
C GLU A 155 12.32 -22.44 11.06
N ALA A 156 12.67 -21.26 11.58
CA ALA A 156 12.56 -20.98 13.01
C ALA A 156 11.12 -21.13 13.53
N HIS A 157 10.13 -21.00 12.65
CA HIS A 157 8.71 -21.14 12.96
C HIS A 157 8.11 -22.48 12.49
N THR A 158 8.93 -23.41 11.99
CA THR A 158 8.48 -24.75 11.60
C THR A 158 9.35 -25.84 12.23
N ARG A 159 8.97 -27.11 12.10
CA ARG A 159 9.72 -28.24 12.67
C ARG A 159 10.99 -28.61 11.87
N GLY A 160 11.47 -27.73 10.98
CA GLY A 160 12.68 -27.98 10.17
C GLY A 160 12.57 -29.20 9.25
N VAL A 161 11.36 -29.56 8.81
CA VAL A 161 11.16 -30.75 7.96
C VAL A 161 11.79 -30.53 6.57
N GLY A 162 11.73 -29.29 6.06
CA GLY A 162 12.35 -28.90 4.79
C GLY A 162 13.87 -29.06 4.82
N SER A 163 14.55 -28.43 5.77
CA SER A 163 16.00 -28.60 5.98
C SER A 163 16.41 -30.04 6.18
N LYS A 164 15.65 -30.83 6.96
CA LYS A 164 15.96 -32.25 7.14
C LYS A 164 15.92 -33.04 5.83
N LEU A 165 14.92 -32.81 4.99
CA LEU A 165 14.82 -33.47 3.68
C LEU A 165 15.91 -33.00 2.73
N MET A 166 16.17 -31.69 2.67
CA MET A 166 17.24 -31.13 1.84
C MET A 166 18.62 -31.70 2.22
N ALA A 167 18.92 -31.78 3.52
CA ALA A 167 20.16 -32.39 4.02
C ALA A 167 20.26 -33.88 3.65
N ALA A 168 19.17 -34.63 3.75
CA ALA A 168 19.12 -36.04 3.35
C ALA A 168 19.35 -36.23 1.84
N MET A 169 18.97 -35.23 1.03
CA MET A 169 19.21 -35.20 -0.42
C MET A 169 20.60 -34.65 -0.79
N GLY A 170 21.47 -34.36 0.18
CA GLY A 170 22.84 -33.88 -0.05
C GLY A 170 22.99 -32.37 -0.24
N TYR A 171 21.94 -31.59 0.04
CA TYR A 171 22.04 -30.12 0.04
C TYR A 171 22.96 -29.63 1.16
N ARG A 172 23.83 -28.67 0.85
CA ARG A 172 24.75 -28.04 1.79
C ARG A 172 24.37 -26.58 1.98
N LYS A 173 24.27 -26.13 3.24
CA LYS A 173 23.93 -24.74 3.57
C LYS A 173 24.86 -23.76 2.85
N GLY A 174 24.27 -22.80 2.15
CA GLY A 174 25.01 -21.77 1.39
C GLY A 174 25.43 -22.20 -0.02
N ALA A 175 25.21 -23.45 -0.41
CA ALA A 175 25.39 -23.88 -1.80
C ALA A 175 24.13 -23.63 -2.63
N GLY A 176 24.32 -23.39 -3.92
CA GLY A 176 23.25 -23.44 -4.91
C GLY A 176 22.69 -24.84 -5.10
N LEU A 177 21.45 -24.92 -5.56
CA LEU A 177 20.87 -26.16 -6.09
C LEU A 177 21.40 -26.42 -7.52
N GLY A 178 21.23 -27.64 -8.03
CA GLY A 178 21.69 -28.05 -9.37
C GLY A 178 22.93 -28.93 -9.36
N ARG A 179 23.23 -29.56 -10.51
CA ARG A 179 24.31 -30.57 -10.65
C ARG A 179 25.67 -30.06 -10.19
N HIS A 180 25.98 -28.82 -10.55
CA HIS A 180 27.24 -28.14 -10.19
C HIS A 180 27.06 -27.08 -9.09
N LYS A 181 25.93 -27.09 -8.37
CA LYS A 181 25.58 -26.09 -7.34
C LYS A 181 25.51 -24.65 -7.88
N GLU A 182 25.05 -24.51 -9.13
CA GLU A 182 25.01 -23.25 -9.87
C GLU A 182 23.79 -22.36 -9.51
N GLY A 183 22.77 -22.92 -8.86
CA GLY A 183 21.57 -22.18 -8.48
C GLY A 183 21.85 -21.08 -7.46
N ASN A 184 21.00 -20.05 -7.44
CA ASN A 184 21.12 -19.00 -6.44
C ASN A 184 20.80 -19.53 -5.03
N ALA A 185 21.74 -19.39 -4.09
CA ALA A 185 21.53 -19.78 -2.70
C ALA A 185 20.63 -18.79 -1.93
N ALA A 186 20.60 -17.53 -2.36
CA ALA A 186 19.75 -16.50 -1.77
C ALA A 186 18.40 -16.40 -2.51
N PRO A 187 17.29 -16.18 -1.80
CA PRO A 187 16.01 -15.86 -2.44
C PRO A 187 16.10 -14.58 -3.28
N ILE A 188 15.36 -14.53 -4.39
CA ILE A 188 15.26 -13.32 -5.21
C ILE A 188 14.25 -12.37 -4.57
N GLU A 189 14.67 -11.14 -4.29
CA GLU A 189 13.79 -10.10 -3.78
C GLU A 189 12.97 -9.47 -4.91
N VAL A 190 11.66 -9.35 -4.72
CA VAL A 190 10.74 -8.78 -5.71
C VAL A 190 10.19 -7.44 -5.20
N GLN A 191 10.40 -6.37 -5.97
CA GLN A 191 9.85 -5.05 -5.68
C GLN A 191 8.38 -4.99 -6.11
N MET A 192 7.47 -4.90 -5.14
CA MET A 192 6.04 -4.77 -5.42
C MET A 192 5.68 -3.31 -5.69
N LEU A 193 5.21 -3.02 -6.90
CA LEU A 193 4.66 -1.71 -7.23
C LEU A 193 3.24 -1.55 -6.67
N ARG A 194 2.91 -0.35 -6.21
CA ARG A 194 1.54 0.01 -5.82
C ARG A 194 0.61 -0.12 -7.02
N LYS A 195 -0.62 -0.61 -6.80
CA LYS A 195 -1.63 -0.75 -7.86
C LYS A 195 -1.83 0.59 -8.59
N GLY A 196 -1.68 0.58 -9.91
CA GLY A 196 -1.79 1.77 -10.77
C GLY A 196 -0.53 2.63 -10.88
N ALA A 197 0.60 2.23 -10.26
CA ALA A 197 1.89 2.84 -10.53
C ALA A 197 2.45 2.31 -11.87
N GLY A 198 2.91 3.21 -12.72
CA GLY A 198 3.64 2.84 -13.94
C GLY A 198 5.04 2.32 -13.62
N LEU A 199 5.58 1.49 -14.50
CA LEU A 199 6.99 1.09 -14.46
C LEU A 199 7.86 2.36 -14.52
N GLY A 200 8.74 2.54 -13.53
CA GLY A 200 9.60 3.73 -13.39
C GLY A 200 9.17 4.74 -12.31
N LEU A 201 8.01 4.55 -11.66
CA LEU A 201 7.71 5.26 -10.40
C LEU A 201 8.39 4.51 -9.25
N ALA A 202 9.73 4.57 -9.22
CA ALA A 202 10.51 4.04 -8.10
C ALA A 202 10.01 4.69 -6.80
N GLU A 203 9.86 3.88 -5.75
CA GLU A 203 9.58 4.37 -4.42
C GLU A 203 10.63 5.42 -4.05
N GLY A 204 10.23 6.70 -3.93
CA GLY A 204 11.15 7.73 -3.44
C GLY A 204 10.84 9.16 -3.84
N GLN A 205 10.11 9.45 -4.92
CA GLN A 205 9.86 10.85 -5.28
C GLN A 205 8.40 11.08 -5.68
N PRO A 206 7.55 11.56 -4.75
CA PRO A 206 6.29 12.16 -5.17
C PRO A 206 6.63 13.42 -5.96
N LYS A 207 6.62 13.34 -7.30
CA LYS A 207 6.53 14.52 -8.15
C LYS A 207 5.22 15.22 -7.80
N LYS A 208 5.27 16.14 -6.83
CA LYS A 208 4.15 16.98 -6.42
C LYS A 208 3.78 17.80 -7.64
N ARG A 209 2.78 17.36 -8.40
CA ARG A 209 2.17 18.18 -9.44
C ARG A 209 1.62 19.41 -8.73
N ILE A 210 2.23 20.58 -8.98
CA ILE A 210 1.83 21.90 -8.47
C ILE A 210 0.56 22.37 -9.20
N ARG A 211 -0.46 21.50 -9.28
CA ARG A 211 -1.71 21.76 -9.99
C ARG A 211 -2.87 21.56 -9.01
N GLY A 212 -2.82 22.33 -7.92
CA GLY A 212 -3.81 22.25 -6.84
C GLY A 212 -3.63 23.26 -5.69
N GLY A 213 -2.56 24.06 -5.70
CA GLY A 213 -2.25 25.00 -4.62
C GLY A 213 -3.26 26.14 -4.50
N GLU A 214 -3.75 26.68 -5.60
CA GLU A 214 -4.58 27.90 -5.57
C GLU A 214 -5.98 27.66 -5.02
N ARG A 215 -6.65 26.58 -5.42
CA ARG A 215 -7.98 26.23 -4.88
C ARG A 215 -7.91 25.88 -3.38
N SER A 216 -6.82 25.24 -2.94
CA SER A 216 -6.57 24.93 -1.52
C SER A 216 -6.27 26.19 -0.70
N ARG A 217 -5.41 27.09 -1.21
CA ARG A 217 -5.12 28.39 -0.58
C ARG A 217 -6.38 29.25 -0.48
N ARG A 218 -7.19 29.32 -1.55
CA ARG A 218 -8.45 30.06 -1.56
C ARG A 218 -9.46 29.50 -0.54
N LYS A 219 -9.57 28.17 -0.42
CA LYS A 219 -10.43 27.54 0.60
C LYS A 219 -9.98 27.91 2.02
N LYS A 220 -8.67 27.82 2.30
CA LYS A 220 -8.11 28.22 3.61
C LYS A 220 -8.36 29.69 3.95
N LEU A 221 -8.25 30.60 2.97
CA LEU A 221 -8.52 32.03 3.17
C LEU A 221 -10.01 32.28 3.48
N VAL A 222 -10.92 31.58 2.80
CA VAL A 222 -12.36 31.68 3.06
C VAL A 222 -12.72 31.13 4.45
N ASP A 223 -12.15 29.98 4.82
CA ASP A 223 -12.37 29.36 6.13
C ASP A 223 -11.83 30.26 7.26
N ALA A 224 -10.64 30.86 7.07
CA ALA A 224 -10.06 31.81 8.02
C ALA A 224 -10.88 33.10 8.15
N ALA A 225 -11.40 33.64 7.05
CA ALA A 225 -12.27 34.81 7.08
C ALA A 225 -13.60 34.53 7.80
N LYS A 226 -14.12 33.31 7.68
CA LYS A 226 -15.34 32.90 8.40
C LYS A 226 -15.07 32.74 9.90
N ALA A 227 -13.97 32.09 10.28
CA ALA A 227 -13.56 31.95 11.68
C ALA A 227 -13.32 33.31 12.36
N ALA A 228 -12.72 34.28 11.66
CA ALA A 228 -12.53 35.62 12.20
C ALA A 228 -13.86 36.36 12.47
N ARG A 229 -14.87 36.17 11.61
CA ARG A 229 -16.22 36.72 11.82
C ARG A 229 -16.96 36.05 12.97
N GLU A 230 -16.83 34.74 13.11
CA GLU A 230 -17.40 33.98 14.22
C GLU A 230 -16.74 34.40 15.55
N ALA A 231 -15.42 34.50 15.60
CA ALA A 231 -14.70 34.99 16.78
C ALA A 231 -15.08 36.42 17.17
N GLY A 232 -15.31 37.31 16.20
CA GLY A 232 -15.80 38.67 16.47
C GLY A 232 -17.22 38.68 17.06
N ARG A 233 -18.09 37.79 16.58
CA ARG A 233 -19.45 37.61 17.11
C ARG A 233 -19.44 37.00 18.51
N ASP A 234 -18.56 36.05 18.76
CA ASP A 234 -18.40 35.41 20.06
C ASP A 234 -17.82 36.38 21.08
N ALA A 235 -16.82 37.19 20.70
CA ALA A 235 -16.29 38.25 21.54
C ALA A 235 -17.37 39.29 21.90
N GLN A 236 -18.21 39.69 20.95
CA GLN A 236 -19.34 40.58 21.20
C GLN A 236 -20.35 39.95 22.16
N THR A 237 -20.69 38.68 21.96
CA THR A 237 -21.61 37.93 22.85
C THR A 237 -21.02 37.80 24.26
N GLN A 238 -19.72 37.56 24.40
CA GLN A 238 -19.05 37.48 25.70
C GLN A 238 -19.02 38.83 26.43
N LEU A 239 -18.85 39.94 25.72
CA LEU A 239 -18.95 41.28 26.29
C LEU A 239 -20.37 41.58 26.77
N GLU A 240 -21.40 41.16 26.04
CA GLU A 240 -22.81 41.27 26.46
C GLU A 240 -23.08 40.44 27.74
N ILE A 241 -22.49 39.24 27.85
CA ILE A 241 -22.60 38.40 29.05
C ILE A 241 -21.87 39.04 30.24
N GLN A 242 -20.67 39.59 30.06
CA GLN A 242 -19.89 40.23 31.14
C GLN A 242 -20.50 41.55 31.62
N THR A 243 -21.01 42.37 30.69
CA THR A 243 -21.63 43.66 31.03
C THR A 243 -23.04 43.48 31.59
N GLY A 244 -23.65 42.30 31.46
CA GLY A 244 -25.02 42.01 31.88
C GLY A 244 -26.07 42.85 31.14
N GLN A 245 -25.67 43.55 30.08
CA GLN A 245 -26.52 44.40 29.26
C GLN A 245 -26.96 43.58 28.04
N PRO A 246 -28.26 43.28 27.87
CA PRO A 246 -28.72 42.53 26.71
C PRO A 246 -28.46 43.32 25.43
N GLY A 247 -27.79 42.70 24.45
CA GLY A 247 -27.52 43.32 23.15
C GLY A 247 -28.79 43.75 22.40
N LEU A 248 -28.66 44.66 21.43
CA LEU A 248 -29.78 45.24 20.68
C LEU A 248 -30.77 44.19 20.14
N PHE A 249 -30.28 43.05 19.65
CA PHE A 249 -31.12 41.96 19.15
C PHE A 249 -31.73 41.12 20.27
N ALA A 250 -31.05 40.94 21.40
CA ALA A 250 -31.64 40.31 22.59
C ALA A 250 -32.76 41.19 23.16
N PHE A 251 -32.60 42.52 23.14
CA PHE A 251 -33.64 43.48 23.48
C PHE A 251 -34.84 43.39 22.54
N ILE A 252 -34.62 43.41 21.23
CA ILE A 252 -35.69 43.24 20.24
C ILE A 252 -36.39 41.90 20.43
N ASN A 253 -35.65 40.81 20.61
CA ASN A 253 -36.23 39.49 20.83
C ASN A 253 -37.02 39.45 22.14
N SER A 254 -36.51 39.99 23.24
CA SER A 254 -37.23 40.07 24.52
C SER A 254 -38.53 40.87 24.40
N ARG A 255 -38.54 41.94 23.59
CA ARG A 255 -39.75 42.75 23.36
C ARG A 255 -40.73 42.08 22.41
N LEU A 256 -40.26 41.34 21.41
CA LEU A 256 -41.10 40.60 20.48
C LEU A 256 -41.66 39.31 21.09
N THR A 257 -40.91 38.63 21.95
CA THR A 257 -41.37 37.41 22.65
C THR A 257 -42.24 37.76 23.85
N ASN A 258 -41.91 38.79 24.65
CA ASN A 258 -42.76 39.20 25.76
C ASN A 258 -44.04 39.94 25.28
N ALA A 259 -44.03 40.53 24.07
CA ALA A 259 -45.25 41.01 23.43
C ALA A 259 -46.15 39.86 22.95
N ALA A 260 -45.60 38.67 22.66
CA ALA A 260 -46.39 37.49 22.31
C ALA A 260 -47.05 36.83 23.54
N GLU A 261 -46.46 36.96 24.73
CA GLU A 261 -47.04 36.41 25.97
C GLU A 261 -48.15 37.30 26.60
N HIS A 262 -48.17 38.61 26.35
CA HIS A 262 -49.26 39.50 26.77
C HIS A 262 -50.32 39.79 25.67
N SER A 263 -50.20 39.19 24.48
CA SER A 263 -51.19 39.33 23.40
C SER A 263 -51.89 38.03 23.00
N ALA A 264 -51.54 36.90 23.64
CA ALA A 264 -52.17 35.60 23.39
C ALA A 264 -53.53 35.40 24.08
N GLU A 265 -53.90 36.27 25.03
CA GLU A 265 -55.18 36.16 25.78
C GLU A 265 -56.22 37.23 25.40
N ALA A 266 -55.91 38.09 24.42
CA ALA A 266 -56.80 39.16 23.96
C ALA A 266 -56.97 39.26 22.43
N ALA A 267 -56.52 38.27 21.65
CA ALA A 267 -56.58 38.29 20.18
C ALA A 267 -57.55 37.23 19.58
N ALA A 268 -58.53 36.77 20.36
CA ALA A 268 -59.64 35.93 19.86
C ALA A 268 -60.75 36.73 19.13
N SER A 269 -60.51 37.99 18.77
CA SER A 269 -61.50 38.80 18.07
C SER A 269 -60.86 39.88 17.19
N SER A 270 -60.56 39.55 15.93
CA SER A 270 -60.94 40.38 14.78
C SER A 270 -60.34 39.82 13.49
N MET A 271 -61.24 39.28 12.68
CA MET A 271 -61.21 39.14 11.23
C MET A 271 -60.17 40.01 10.47
N GLY A 272 -59.43 39.36 9.56
CA GLY A 272 -59.52 39.70 8.14
C GLY A 272 -58.38 40.48 7.46
N ARG A 273 -57.82 39.83 6.42
CA ARG A 273 -57.31 40.41 5.15
C ARG A 273 -56.01 41.25 5.28
N SER A 274 -55.05 41.29 4.36
CA SER A 274 -55.05 41.05 2.91
C SER A 274 -53.64 40.72 2.41
N GLN A 275 -53.65 40.06 1.26
CA GLN A 275 -52.59 39.69 0.34
C GLN A 275 -51.57 40.79 -0.01
N ASN A 276 -50.39 40.28 -0.39
CA ASN A 276 -49.57 40.65 -1.56
C ASN A 276 -48.41 41.64 -1.36
N VAL A 277 -47.18 41.13 -1.46
CA VAL A 277 -46.15 41.67 -2.39
C VAL A 277 -45.28 40.51 -2.89
N GLU A 278 -45.35 40.27 -4.19
CA GLU A 278 -44.47 39.39 -4.96
C GLU A 278 -43.03 39.92 -5.02
N SER A 279 -42.04 39.03 -4.87
CA SER A 279 -40.73 39.21 -5.52
C SER A 279 -40.13 37.87 -5.93
N ASN A 280 -40.44 37.54 -7.19
CA ASN A 280 -39.62 36.87 -8.20
C ASN A 280 -38.36 36.09 -7.73
N GLY A 281 -38.42 34.76 -7.81
CA GLY A 281 -37.29 33.91 -7.48
C GLY A 281 -37.49 32.43 -7.76
N LYS A 282 -37.56 32.06 -9.04
CA LYS A 282 -37.15 30.75 -9.58
C LYS A 282 -37.96 29.53 -9.10
N LYS A 283 -38.91 29.11 -9.94
CA LYS A 283 -39.52 27.77 -9.94
C LYS A 283 -38.43 26.70 -10.04
N SER A 284 -37.97 26.17 -8.92
CA SER A 284 -37.56 24.77 -8.84
C SER A 284 -38.73 23.99 -8.29
N LYS A 285 -39.36 23.20 -9.15
CA LYS A 285 -40.32 22.16 -8.78
C LYS A 285 -39.58 21.15 -7.89
N ALA A 286 -39.47 21.46 -6.60
CA ALA A 286 -38.89 20.58 -5.61
C ALA A 286 -39.94 19.55 -5.23
N GLU A 287 -40.06 18.49 -6.05
CA GLU A 287 -40.49 17.20 -5.54
C GLU A 287 -39.72 16.94 -4.23
N PRO A 288 -40.36 16.53 -3.13
CA PRO A 288 -39.65 16.31 -1.88
C PRO A 288 -38.61 15.24 -2.14
N ARG A 289 -37.34 15.66 -2.05
CA ARG A 289 -36.11 14.91 -2.32
C ARG A 289 -36.28 13.47 -1.87
N GLN A 290 -35.90 12.54 -2.76
CA GLN A 290 -35.77 11.11 -2.52
C GLN A 290 -35.13 10.81 -1.16
N VAL A 291 -35.93 10.73 -0.12
CA VAL A 291 -35.57 9.93 1.04
C VAL A 291 -35.92 8.50 0.63
N ASP A 292 -35.08 7.54 1.01
CA ASP A 292 -35.47 6.15 1.25
C ASP A 292 -35.23 5.05 0.19
N ARG A 293 -34.59 5.26 -0.99
CA ARG A 293 -34.10 4.11 -1.81
C ARG A 293 -32.67 3.68 -1.48
N LYS A 294 -31.76 4.64 -1.33
CA LYS A 294 -30.36 4.36 -0.96
C LYS A 294 -30.24 3.81 0.46
N ALA A 295 -31.09 4.27 1.38
CA ALA A 295 -31.17 3.75 2.74
C ALA A 295 -31.73 2.30 2.78
N LEU A 296 -32.71 1.99 1.93
CA LEU A 296 -33.22 0.62 1.78
C LEU A 296 -32.11 -0.33 1.26
N ALA A 297 -31.34 0.11 0.26
CA ALA A 297 -30.22 -0.66 -0.27
C ALA A 297 -29.16 -0.93 0.80
N ALA A 298 -28.79 0.07 1.61
CA ALA A 298 -27.85 -0.11 2.71
C ALA A 298 -28.32 -1.15 3.74
N GLN A 299 -29.62 -1.15 4.07
CA GLN A 299 -30.22 -2.16 4.97
C GLN A 299 -30.24 -3.57 4.35
N GLN A 300 -30.34 -3.69 3.03
CA GLN A 300 -30.23 -4.97 2.31
C GLN A 300 -28.78 -5.48 2.29
N ASP A 301 -27.82 -4.59 2.08
CA ASP A 301 -26.39 -4.91 2.14
C ASP A 301 -25.98 -5.39 3.54
N GLU A 302 -26.52 -4.77 4.60
CA GLU A 302 -26.34 -5.21 5.99
C GLU A 302 -26.86 -6.64 6.21
N VAL A 303 -28.06 -6.97 5.72
CA VAL A 303 -28.61 -8.33 5.79
C VAL A 303 -27.74 -9.33 5.02
N ALA A 304 -27.26 -8.95 3.82
CA ALA A 304 -26.37 -9.79 3.02
C ALA A 304 -25.04 -10.06 3.75
N ALA A 305 -24.44 -9.03 4.36
CA ALA A 305 -23.21 -9.17 5.12
C ALA A 305 -23.37 -10.10 6.34
N VAL A 306 -24.53 -10.06 7.03
CA VAL A 306 -24.81 -10.97 8.16
C VAL A 306 -25.03 -12.41 7.67
N ARG A 307 -25.69 -12.60 6.51
CA ARG A 307 -25.83 -13.92 5.88
C ARG A 307 -24.47 -14.52 5.52
N ASP A 308 -23.55 -13.71 4.97
CA ASP A 308 -22.20 -14.16 4.66
C ASP A 308 -21.41 -14.55 5.91
N LYS A 309 -21.61 -13.83 7.03
CA LYS A 309 -21.01 -14.23 8.32
C LYS A 309 -21.56 -15.58 8.79
N LEU A 310 -22.87 -15.82 8.63
CA LEU A 310 -23.50 -17.08 9.00
C LEU A 310 -22.94 -18.26 8.18
N THR A 311 -22.81 -18.10 6.86
CA THR A 311 -22.26 -19.16 5.99
C THR A 311 -20.79 -19.47 6.32
N ARG A 312 -19.98 -18.45 6.58
CA ARG A 312 -18.58 -18.63 7.03
C ARG A 312 -18.51 -19.40 8.36
N LEU A 313 -19.35 -19.06 9.33
CA LEU A 313 -19.39 -19.77 10.62
C LEU A 313 -19.89 -21.21 10.47
N GLN A 314 -20.85 -21.47 9.58
CA GLN A 314 -21.29 -22.82 9.25
C GLN A 314 -20.15 -23.65 8.64
N GLN A 315 -19.40 -23.09 7.70
CA GLN A 315 -18.22 -23.76 7.14
C GLN A 315 -17.15 -24.04 8.21
N MET A 316 -16.92 -23.10 9.13
CA MET A 316 -16.03 -23.31 10.28
C MET A 316 -16.51 -24.44 11.19
N ALA A 317 -17.82 -24.57 11.39
CA ALA A 317 -18.39 -25.65 12.19
C ALA A 317 -18.14 -27.03 11.56
N VAL A 318 -18.23 -27.13 10.23
CA VAL A 318 -17.93 -28.37 9.49
C VAL A 318 -16.45 -28.71 9.59
N ARG A 319 -15.55 -27.72 9.39
CA ARG A 319 -14.10 -27.94 9.47
C ARG A 319 -13.63 -28.34 10.88
N ASN A 320 -14.23 -27.75 11.90
CA ASN A 320 -13.84 -27.95 13.29
C ASN A 320 -14.78 -28.92 14.03
N ALA A 321 -15.46 -29.83 13.33
CA ALA A 321 -16.43 -30.75 13.91
C ALA A 321 -15.83 -31.66 15.00
N ASN A 322 -14.55 -32.01 14.87
CA ASN A 322 -13.84 -32.92 15.78
C ASN A 322 -13.30 -32.22 17.03
N ASP A 323 -13.17 -30.89 17.03
CA ASP A 323 -12.73 -30.13 18.19
C ASP A 323 -13.95 -29.75 19.05
N ARG A 324 -14.06 -30.35 20.23
CA ARG A 324 -15.22 -30.16 21.13
C ARG A 324 -15.34 -28.74 21.68
N VAL A 325 -14.22 -28.08 21.98
CA VAL A 325 -14.24 -26.73 22.56
C VAL A 325 -14.58 -25.71 21.48
N ILE A 326 -13.92 -25.83 20.32
CA ILE A 326 -14.16 -24.91 19.20
C ILE A 326 -15.55 -25.12 18.62
N SER A 327 -16.02 -26.36 18.45
CA SER A 327 -17.37 -26.62 17.93
C SER A 327 -18.47 -26.06 18.83
N ALA A 328 -18.32 -26.12 20.16
CA ALA A 328 -19.25 -25.50 21.10
C ALA A 328 -19.29 -23.96 20.94
N GLN A 329 -18.12 -23.32 20.85
CA GLN A 329 -18.03 -21.87 20.66
C GLN A 329 -18.58 -21.42 19.30
N VAL A 330 -18.30 -22.17 18.23
CA VAL A 330 -18.81 -21.86 16.88
C VAL A 330 -20.32 -22.02 16.84
N LYS A 331 -20.90 -23.03 17.49
CA LYS A 331 -22.36 -23.19 17.61
C LYS A 331 -23.01 -22.00 18.32
N GLN A 332 -22.44 -21.54 19.45
CA GLN A 332 -22.93 -20.35 20.15
C GLN A 332 -22.86 -19.09 19.27
N LYS A 333 -21.76 -18.92 18.51
CA LYS A 333 -21.61 -17.80 17.56
C LYS A 333 -22.62 -17.89 16.41
N ILE A 334 -22.90 -19.08 15.88
CA ILE A 334 -23.94 -19.29 14.87
C ILE A 334 -25.31 -18.85 15.42
N GLU A 335 -25.64 -19.23 16.65
CA GLU A 335 -26.90 -18.81 17.27
C GLU A 335 -26.99 -17.30 17.50
N ALA A 336 -25.90 -16.66 17.92
CA ALA A 336 -25.83 -15.21 18.07
C ALA A 336 -26.06 -14.50 16.72
N VAL A 337 -25.34 -14.92 15.67
CA VAL A 337 -25.48 -14.36 14.31
C VAL A 337 -26.86 -14.63 13.71
N LYS A 338 -27.51 -15.76 14.03
CA LYS A 338 -28.91 -16.01 13.64
C LYS A 338 -29.88 -15.00 14.27
N ARG A 339 -29.66 -14.61 15.54
CA ARG A 339 -30.48 -13.57 16.19
C ARG A 339 -30.23 -12.20 15.56
N GLU A 340 -28.98 -11.86 15.26
CA GLU A 340 -28.63 -10.64 14.54
C GLU A 340 -29.25 -10.59 13.14
N LEU A 341 -29.24 -11.71 12.42
CA LEU A 341 -29.87 -11.85 11.11
C LEU A 341 -31.37 -11.60 11.18
N ALA A 342 -32.06 -12.21 12.16
CA ALA A 342 -33.48 -11.97 12.37
C ALA A 342 -33.78 -10.49 12.69
N GLY A 343 -32.92 -9.84 13.48
CA GLY A 343 -33.02 -8.40 13.78
C GLY A 343 -32.82 -7.52 12.53
N ALA A 344 -31.77 -7.78 11.76
CA ALA A 344 -31.48 -7.05 10.51
C ALA A 344 -32.58 -7.24 9.47
N GLU A 345 -33.13 -8.45 9.35
CA GLU A 345 -34.27 -8.73 8.46
C GLU A 345 -35.53 -8.01 8.93
N ALA A 346 -35.82 -7.96 10.23
CA ALA A 346 -36.94 -7.21 10.77
C ALA A 346 -36.81 -5.69 10.50
N MET A 347 -35.61 -5.13 10.68
CA MET A 347 -35.32 -3.72 10.36
C MET A 347 -35.49 -3.44 8.86
N SER A 348 -34.98 -4.32 7.99
CA SER A 348 -35.12 -4.21 6.54
C SER A 348 -36.59 -4.31 6.10
N GLN A 349 -37.36 -5.25 6.65
CA GLN A 349 -38.79 -5.38 6.38
C GLN A 349 -39.59 -4.17 6.87
N HIS A 350 -39.27 -3.65 8.06
CA HIS A 350 -39.91 -2.46 8.60
C HIS A 350 -39.62 -1.23 7.73
N ALA A 351 -38.36 -1.02 7.36
CA ALA A 351 -37.96 0.04 6.44
C ALA A 351 -38.67 -0.09 5.08
N HIS A 352 -38.71 -1.29 4.51
CA HIS A 352 -39.44 -1.56 3.26
C HIS A 352 -40.93 -1.21 3.38
N LYS A 353 -41.62 -1.68 4.43
CA LYS A 353 -43.04 -1.37 4.67
C LYS A 353 -43.29 0.13 4.83
N ALA A 354 -42.43 0.83 5.56
CA ALA A 354 -42.55 2.27 5.77
C ALA A 354 -42.40 3.07 4.47
N VAL A 355 -41.43 2.71 3.62
CA VAL A 355 -41.26 3.35 2.29
C VAL A 355 -42.46 3.07 1.39
N HIS A 356 -42.92 1.82 1.34
CA HIS A 356 -44.11 1.46 0.57
C HIS A 356 -45.38 2.19 1.04
N ALA A 357 -45.55 2.41 2.34
CA ALA A 357 -46.67 3.17 2.88
C ALA A 357 -46.62 4.63 2.41
N LYS A 358 -45.46 5.30 2.54
CA LYS A 358 -45.26 6.67 2.06
C LYS A 358 -45.46 6.80 0.55
N GLU A 359 -45.02 5.81 -0.24
CA GLU A 359 -45.21 5.79 -1.69
C GLU A 359 -46.70 5.65 -2.08
N LYS A 360 -47.47 4.84 -1.33
CA LYS A 360 -48.93 4.72 -1.52
C LYS A 360 -49.65 6.03 -1.21
N GLU A 361 -49.35 6.68 -0.09
CA GLU A 361 -49.91 7.99 0.29
C GLU A 361 -49.60 9.05 -0.78
N ARG A 362 -48.34 9.09 -1.25
CA ARG A 362 -47.94 9.98 -2.34
C ARG A 362 -48.67 9.70 -3.65
N LYS A 363 -49.00 8.44 -3.94
CA LYS A 363 -49.77 8.08 -5.13
C LYS A 363 -51.22 8.53 -5.02
N TRP A 364 -51.80 8.47 -3.82
CA TRP A 364 -53.17 8.91 -3.56
C TRP A 364 -53.27 10.44 -3.59
N LEU A 365 -52.27 11.16 -3.07
CA LEU A 365 -52.20 12.64 -3.13
C LEU A 365 -52.01 13.23 -4.54
N LYS A 366 -51.82 12.40 -5.57
CA LYS A 366 -51.68 12.82 -6.98
C LYS A 366 -53.01 12.85 -7.74
N PHE A 367 -54.07 12.31 -7.16
CA PHE A 367 -55.44 12.33 -7.67
C PHE A 367 -56.31 13.14 -6.70
#